data_AF-A0A916C150-F1
#
_entry.id   AF-A0A916C150-F1
#
_cell.length_a   1.000
_cell.length_b   1.000
_cell.length_c   1.000
_cell.angle_alpha   90.00
_cell.angle_beta   90.00
_cell.angle_gamma   90.00
#
_symmetry.space_group_name_H-M   'P 1'
#
loop_
_entity.id
_entity.type
_entity.pdbx_description
1 polymer ?
#
loop_
_entity_poly.entity_id
_entity_poly.type
_entity_poly.pdbx_seq_one_letter_code
_entity_poly.pdbx_strand_id
1 'polypeptide(L)'
;MTICYGLTKFYFIQVLLECKRIGSTRFSHTQLITSDIRRVIRTHDELARTLAAQSVAVETLDMVLSQLVDSRLLRVEETEGEPAYELAHDYLLGEIKLDPAVQARKAAQELLDQEVHAYQHYGTLLNDDKLAIIETRHGELTLNADAMALIQKSERALKRRQRFVVGGVGLVIALFIAGMLSMLAAVGAQGAADQARKQQATSEAGAAAAATREVVAKRAEAVASTSEANANQAAVNHSPEHDHADRHHSNRVRKR
;
A
#
# COMPACT_ATOMS: atom_id res chain seq x y z
N MET A 1 -63.19 -2.82 -8.66
CA MET A 1 -62.53 -2.56 -9.95
C MET A 1 -61.19 -3.32 -9.98
N THR A 2 -61.22 -4.65 -9.81
CA THR A 2 -60.03 -5.48 -9.51
C THR A 2 -59.88 -6.67 -10.46
N ILE A 3 -60.82 -6.83 -11.42
CA ILE A 3 -60.92 -8.01 -12.27
C ILE A 3 -60.12 -7.84 -13.59
N CYS A 4 -59.68 -6.62 -13.95
CA CYS A 4 -58.97 -6.39 -15.21
C CYS A 4 -57.45 -6.69 -15.17
N TYR A 5 -56.84 -6.95 -14.02
CA TYR A 5 -55.39 -7.19 -13.93
C TYR A 5 -54.97 -8.65 -14.22
N GLY A 6 -55.89 -9.61 -14.17
CA GLY A 6 -55.57 -11.03 -14.37
C GLY A 6 -55.39 -11.42 -15.84
N LEU A 7 -56.12 -10.77 -16.75
CA LEU A 7 -56.11 -11.11 -18.18
C LEU A 7 -54.84 -10.63 -18.89
N THR A 8 -54.35 -9.43 -18.58
CA THR A 8 -53.11 -8.90 -19.18
C THR A 8 -51.89 -9.75 -18.86
N LYS A 9 -51.84 -10.36 -17.67
CA LYS A 9 -50.72 -11.21 -17.27
C LYS A 9 -50.65 -12.53 -18.06
N PHE A 10 -51.80 -13.09 -18.41
CA PHE A 10 -51.87 -14.31 -19.23
C PHE A 10 -51.42 -14.06 -20.67
N TYR A 11 -51.85 -12.94 -21.28
CA TYR A 11 -51.41 -12.56 -22.61
C TYR A 11 -49.89 -12.31 -22.68
N PHE A 12 -49.30 -11.70 -21.64
CA PHE A 12 -47.86 -11.48 -21.58
C PHE A 12 -47.05 -12.78 -21.57
N ILE A 13 -47.44 -13.75 -20.73
CA ILE A 13 -46.77 -15.06 -20.65
C ILE A 13 -46.95 -15.83 -21.96
N GLN A 14 -48.12 -15.73 -22.59
CA GLN A 14 -48.40 -16.40 -23.84
C GLN A 14 -47.60 -15.82 -25.01
N VAL A 15 -47.50 -14.49 -25.14
CA VAL A 15 -46.64 -13.82 -26.14
C VAL A 15 -45.16 -14.18 -25.91
N LEU A 16 -44.69 -14.20 -24.65
CA LEU A 16 -43.33 -14.66 -24.32
C LEU A 16 -43.08 -16.12 -24.71
N LEU A 17 -44.07 -17.00 -24.51
CA LEU A 17 -44.00 -18.41 -24.91
C LEU A 17 -44.03 -18.58 -26.43
N GLU A 18 -44.84 -17.81 -27.14
CA GLU A 18 -44.89 -17.79 -28.61
C GLU A 18 -43.57 -17.26 -29.20
N CYS A 19 -42.99 -16.19 -28.64
CA CYS A 19 -41.65 -15.70 -29.01
C CYS A 19 -40.57 -16.76 -28.75
N LYS A 20 -40.66 -17.50 -27.64
CA LYS A 20 -39.75 -18.62 -27.34
C LYS A 20 -39.90 -19.77 -28.35
N ARG A 21 -41.13 -20.01 -28.85
CA ARG A 21 -41.46 -21.06 -29.82
C ARG A 21 -40.95 -20.76 -31.24
N ILE A 22 -40.86 -19.50 -31.65
CA ILE A 22 -40.35 -19.08 -32.98
C ILE A 22 -38.81 -19.33 -33.11
N GLY A 23 -38.16 -19.93 -32.12
CA GLY A 23 -36.72 -20.19 -32.15
C GLY A 23 -35.88 -18.92 -31.95
N SER A 24 -36.51 -17.74 -31.97
CA SER A 24 -35.98 -16.45 -31.57
C SER A 24 -35.88 -16.37 -30.04
N THR A 25 -35.18 -17.33 -29.44
CA THR A 25 -34.92 -17.43 -28.00
C THR A 25 -34.04 -16.29 -27.46
N ARG A 26 -33.70 -15.30 -28.29
CA ARG A 26 -32.82 -14.19 -27.95
C ARG A 26 -33.35 -12.81 -28.31
N PHE A 27 -34.64 -12.66 -28.64
CA PHE A 27 -35.27 -11.33 -28.55
C PHE A 27 -35.44 -10.97 -27.06
N SER A 28 -34.31 -10.77 -26.41
CA SER A 28 -34.24 -10.53 -25.00
C SER A 28 -34.63 -9.07 -24.81
N HIS A 29 -35.77 -8.83 -24.18
CA HIS A 29 -36.25 -7.50 -23.73
C HIS A 29 -35.13 -6.67 -23.05
N THR A 30 -34.08 -7.35 -22.60
CA THR A 30 -32.76 -6.81 -22.25
C THR A 30 -32.21 -5.74 -23.20
N GLN A 31 -32.54 -5.71 -24.50
CA GLN A 31 -32.04 -4.67 -25.40
C GLN A 31 -32.73 -3.30 -25.20
N LEU A 32 -33.94 -3.29 -24.63
CA LEU A 32 -34.74 -2.07 -24.36
C LEU A 32 -34.68 -1.61 -22.91
N ILE A 33 -33.82 -2.26 -22.13
CA ILE A 33 -33.60 -1.95 -20.71
C ILE A 33 -32.12 -1.60 -20.58
N THR A 34 -31.69 -0.84 -19.57
CA THR A 34 -30.27 -0.71 -19.19
C THR A 34 -29.83 -1.83 -18.24
N SER A 35 -28.57 -1.85 -17.79
CA SER A 35 -28.14 -2.70 -16.67
C SER A 35 -28.81 -2.32 -15.33
N ASP A 36 -29.14 -1.04 -15.17
CA ASP A 36 -29.84 -0.45 -14.02
C ASP A 36 -31.37 -0.60 -14.07
N ILE A 37 -31.89 -1.45 -14.97
CA ILE A 37 -33.32 -1.70 -15.13
C ILE A 37 -34.10 -0.41 -15.48
N ARG A 38 -33.52 0.47 -16.31
CA ARG A 38 -34.20 1.66 -16.83
C ARG A 38 -34.66 1.43 -18.26
N ARG A 39 -35.75 2.09 -18.67
CA ARG A 39 -36.21 2.08 -20.06
C ARG A 39 -35.20 2.79 -20.96
N VAL A 40 -35.05 2.28 -22.18
CA VAL A 40 -34.23 2.89 -23.21
C VAL A 40 -35.03 2.96 -24.50
N ILE A 41 -34.96 4.11 -25.14
CA ILE A 41 -35.51 4.33 -26.47
C ILE A 41 -34.48 3.84 -27.49
N ARG A 42 -34.90 2.96 -28.40
CA ARG A 42 -34.05 2.43 -29.48
C ARG A 42 -34.74 2.60 -30.82
N THR A 43 -34.00 3.09 -31.81
CA THR A 43 -34.52 3.18 -33.18
C THR A 43 -34.61 1.80 -33.82
N HIS A 44 -35.44 1.67 -34.85
CA HIS A 44 -35.53 0.43 -35.63
C HIS A 44 -34.17 -0.05 -36.13
N ASP A 45 -33.38 0.85 -36.72
CA ASP A 45 -32.04 0.57 -37.25
C ASP A 45 -31.04 0.06 -36.19
N GLU A 46 -31.11 0.58 -34.96
CA GLU A 46 -30.27 0.12 -33.86
C GLU A 46 -30.62 -1.31 -33.44
N LEU A 47 -31.92 -1.62 -33.34
CA LEU A 47 -32.41 -2.96 -33.04
C LEU A 47 -32.05 -3.92 -34.17
N ALA A 48 -32.27 -3.54 -35.42
CA ALA A 48 -31.93 -4.32 -36.61
C ALA A 48 -30.44 -4.66 -36.67
N ARG A 49 -29.55 -3.69 -36.45
CA ARG A 49 -28.10 -3.92 -36.42
C ARG A 49 -27.68 -4.90 -35.32
N THR A 50 -28.24 -4.73 -34.12
CA THR A 50 -27.95 -5.58 -32.97
C THR A 50 -28.42 -7.02 -33.19
N LEU A 51 -29.56 -7.20 -33.86
CA LEU A 51 -30.15 -8.50 -34.15
C LEU A 51 -29.55 -9.18 -35.37
N ALA A 52 -29.08 -8.40 -36.36
CA ALA A 52 -28.30 -8.90 -37.48
C ALA A 52 -27.01 -9.57 -36.99
N ALA A 53 -26.37 -9.02 -35.95
CA ALA A 53 -25.22 -9.66 -35.29
C ALA A 53 -25.56 -11.00 -34.62
N GLN A 54 -26.84 -11.28 -34.38
CA GLN A 54 -27.36 -12.55 -33.85
C GLN A 54 -28.01 -13.41 -34.94
N SER A 55 -27.85 -13.06 -36.22
CA SER A 55 -28.41 -13.77 -37.38
C SER A 55 -29.93 -13.82 -37.40
N VAL A 56 -30.60 -12.80 -36.85
CA VAL A 56 -32.06 -12.65 -36.95
C VAL A 56 -32.40 -11.81 -38.19
N ALA A 57 -33.33 -12.31 -39.01
CA ALA A 57 -33.78 -11.62 -40.21
C ALA A 57 -34.62 -10.37 -39.86
N VAL A 58 -34.50 -9.31 -40.67
CA VAL A 58 -35.17 -8.02 -40.42
C VAL A 58 -36.69 -8.16 -40.47
N GLU A 59 -37.21 -9.01 -41.33
CA GLU A 59 -38.66 -9.27 -41.44
C GLU A 59 -39.22 -9.91 -40.16
N THR A 60 -38.40 -10.70 -39.47
CA THR A 60 -38.79 -11.29 -38.17
C THR A 60 -38.81 -10.23 -37.08
N LEU A 61 -37.89 -9.26 -37.12
CA LEU A 61 -37.88 -8.12 -36.21
C LEU A 61 -39.17 -7.29 -36.36
N ASP A 62 -39.57 -6.94 -37.59
CA ASP A 62 -40.77 -6.15 -37.85
C ASP A 62 -42.03 -6.81 -37.32
N MET A 63 -42.17 -8.11 -37.58
CA MET A 63 -43.29 -8.90 -37.09
C MET A 63 -43.34 -8.91 -35.55
N VAL A 64 -42.19 -9.08 -34.88
CA VAL A 64 -42.11 -9.10 -33.41
C VAL A 64 -42.42 -7.71 -32.83
N LEU A 65 -41.86 -6.63 -33.42
CA LEU A 65 -42.14 -5.27 -32.97
C LEU A 65 -43.63 -4.93 -33.10
N SER A 66 -44.25 -5.27 -34.23
CA SER A 66 -45.69 -5.07 -34.44
C SER A 66 -46.51 -5.78 -33.35
N GLN A 67 -46.20 -7.05 -33.06
CA GLN A 67 -46.89 -7.81 -32.01
C GLN A 67 -46.70 -7.20 -30.61
N LEU A 68 -45.50 -6.70 -30.31
CA LEU A 68 -45.22 -6.06 -29.03
C LEU A 68 -45.91 -4.69 -28.87
N VAL A 69 -46.08 -3.95 -29.98
CA VAL A 69 -46.86 -2.70 -30.02
C VAL A 69 -48.36 -3.00 -29.88
N ASP A 70 -48.88 -3.97 -30.62
CA ASP A 70 -50.30 -4.39 -30.56
C ASP A 70 -50.71 -4.87 -29.18
N SER A 71 -49.79 -5.55 -28.48
CA SER A 71 -49.96 -5.99 -27.09
C SER A 71 -49.73 -4.88 -26.04
N ARG A 72 -49.41 -3.65 -26.49
CA ARG A 72 -49.12 -2.48 -25.64
C ARG A 72 -47.94 -2.69 -24.68
N LEU A 73 -46.99 -3.54 -25.05
CA LEU A 73 -45.74 -3.72 -24.30
C LEU A 73 -44.68 -2.72 -24.73
N LEU A 74 -44.73 -2.30 -26.00
CA LEU A 74 -43.91 -1.22 -26.54
C LEU A 74 -44.76 -0.02 -26.89
N ARG A 75 -44.16 1.15 -26.70
CA ARG A 75 -44.62 2.44 -27.18
C ARG A 75 -43.73 2.84 -28.35
N VAL A 76 -44.34 3.32 -29.43
CA VAL A 76 -43.64 3.90 -30.56
C VAL A 76 -43.60 5.41 -30.37
N GLU A 77 -42.41 5.99 -30.43
CA GLU A 77 -42.17 7.44 -30.48
C GLU A 77 -41.40 7.76 -31.75
N GLU A 78 -41.61 8.94 -32.33
CA GLU A 78 -40.88 9.37 -33.52
C GLU A 78 -39.67 10.20 -33.08
N THR A 79 -38.46 9.74 -33.40
CA THR A 79 -37.21 10.41 -33.04
C THR A 79 -36.41 10.64 -34.32
N GLU A 80 -36.12 11.91 -34.63
CA GLU A 80 -35.39 12.29 -35.86
C GLU A 80 -36.04 11.79 -37.17
N GLY A 81 -37.36 11.59 -37.16
CA GLY A 81 -38.12 11.11 -38.33
C GLY A 81 -38.14 9.59 -38.48
N GLU A 82 -37.53 8.85 -37.55
CA GLU A 82 -37.53 7.39 -37.52
C GLU A 82 -38.37 6.85 -36.35
N PRO A 83 -39.04 5.69 -36.51
CA PRO A 83 -39.76 5.06 -35.41
C PRO A 83 -38.77 4.52 -34.37
N ALA A 84 -38.93 5.00 -33.14
CA ALA A 84 -38.20 4.55 -31.97
C ALA A 84 -39.13 3.83 -31.00
N TYR A 85 -38.61 2.79 -30.36
CA TYR A 85 -39.38 1.88 -29.53
C TYR A 85 -38.91 2.00 -28.08
N GLU A 86 -39.86 2.13 -27.16
CA GLU A 86 -39.64 2.15 -25.70
C GLU A 86 -40.58 1.16 -25.01
N LEU A 87 -40.21 0.63 -23.84
CA LEU A 87 -41.12 -0.12 -22.97
C LEU A 87 -42.28 0.77 -22.47
N ALA A 88 -43.52 0.34 -22.71
CA ALA A 88 -44.71 1.15 -22.42
C ALA A 88 -44.95 1.38 -20.92
N HIS A 89 -44.55 0.43 -20.05
CA HIS A 89 -44.95 0.45 -18.65
C HIS A 89 -43.80 0.09 -17.68
N ASP A 90 -43.64 0.88 -16.62
CA ASP A 90 -42.60 0.68 -15.60
C ASP A 90 -42.79 -0.60 -14.78
N TYR A 91 -44.02 -1.11 -14.63
CA TYR A 91 -44.24 -2.35 -13.87
C TYR A 91 -43.59 -3.57 -14.54
N LEU A 92 -43.37 -3.53 -15.86
CA LEU A 92 -42.67 -4.60 -16.59
C LEU A 92 -41.21 -4.71 -16.15
N LEU A 93 -40.59 -3.61 -15.72
CA LEU A 93 -39.23 -3.60 -15.20
C LEU A 93 -39.10 -4.45 -13.92
N GLY A 94 -40.13 -4.45 -13.07
CA GLY A 94 -40.15 -5.26 -11.85
C GLY A 94 -40.42 -6.75 -12.09
N GLU A 95 -41.06 -7.11 -13.20
CA GLU A 95 -41.31 -8.51 -13.55
C GLU A 95 -40.15 -9.16 -14.31
N ILE A 96 -39.32 -8.37 -14.99
CA ILE A 96 -38.14 -8.84 -15.71
C ILE A 96 -37.00 -9.10 -14.72
N LYS A 97 -36.99 -10.31 -14.14
CA LYS A 97 -35.86 -10.80 -13.36
C LYS A 97 -34.73 -11.22 -14.30
N LEU A 98 -33.73 -10.35 -14.46
CA LEU A 98 -32.49 -10.69 -15.15
C LEU A 98 -31.68 -11.66 -14.29
N ASP A 99 -31.10 -12.66 -14.94
CA ASP A 99 -30.05 -13.46 -14.33
C ASP A 99 -28.90 -12.53 -13.91
N PRO A 100 -28.43 -12.58 -12.65
CA PRO A 100 -27.30 -11.77 -12.18
C PRO A 100 -26.08 -11.82 -13.10
N ALA A 101 -25.81 -12.97 -13.74
CA ALA A 101 -24.71 -13.09 -14.69
C ALA A 101 -24.93 -12.23 -15.95
N VAL A 102 -26.16 -12.23 -16.48
CA VAL A 102 -26.54 -11.41 -17.65
C VAL A 102 -26.50 -9.92 -17.31
N GLN A 103 -26.99 -9.56 -16.12
CA GLN A 103 -26.94 -8.18 -15.65
C GLN A 103 -25.49 -7.69 -15.52
N ALA A 104 -24.61 -8.48 -14.91
CA ALA A 104 -23.20 -8.15 -14.76
C ALA A 104 -22.48 -8.00 -16.12
N ARG A 105 -22.73 -8.92 -17.07
CA ARG A 105 -22.18 -8.81 -18.42
C ARG A 105 -22.61 -7.52 -19.11
N LYS A 106 -23.90 -7.19 -19.01
CA LYS A 106 -24.44 -5.98 -19.61
C LYS A 106 -23.91 -4.70 -18.96
N ALA A 107 -23.80 -4.68 -17.64
CA ALA A 107 -23.18 -3.56 -16.92
C ALA A 107 -21.73 -3.34 -17.37
N ALA A 108 -20.97 -4.42 -17.56
CA ALA A 108 -19.60 -4.34 -18.08
C ALA A 108 -19.56 -3.85 -19.54
N GLN A 109 -20.51 -4.27 -20.39
CA GLN A 109 -20.61 -3.77 -21.77
C GLN A 109 -20.97 -2.28 -21.81
N GLU A 110 -21.99 -1.85 -21.06
CA GLU A 110 -22.40 -0.45 -20.98
C GLU A 110 -21.27 0.43 -20.43
N LEU A 111 -20.54 -0.05 -19.40
CA LEU A 111 -19.35 0.62 -18.89
C LEU A 111 -18.29 0.76 -19.98
N LEU A 112 -17.99 -0.30 -20.71
CA LEU A 112 -17.00 -0.27 -21.79
C LEU A 112 -17.40 0.71 -22.89
N ASP A 113 -18.66 0.70 -23.34
CA ASP A 113 -19.15 1.58 -24.38
C ASP A 113 -19.06 3.07 -23.96
N GLN A 114 -19.40 3.37 -22.70
CA GLN A 114 -19.24 4.71 -22.13
C GLN A 114 -17.77 5.15 -22.08
N GLU A 115 -16.85 4.27 -21.67
CA GLU A 115 -15.43 4.58 -21.60
C GLU A 115 -14.79 4.70 -22.98
N VAL A 116 -15.25 3.94 -23.98
CA VAL A 116 -14.83 4.10 -25.38
C VAL A 116 -15.24 5.47 -25.89
N HIS A 117 -16.49 5.88 -25.65
CA HIS A 117 -16.95 7.21 -26.01
C HIS A 117 -16.13 8.31 -25.29
N ALA A 118 -15.91 8.18 -23.98
CA ALA A 118 -15.09 9.11 -23.22
C ALA A 118 -13.64 9.18 -23.72
N TYR A 119 -13.05 8.03 -24.10
CA TYR A 119 -11.72 7.96 -24.68
C TYR A 119 -11.64 8.62 -26.06
N GLN A 120 -12.65 8.44 -26.91
CA GLN A 120 -12.71 9.09 -28.22
C GLN A 120 -12.79 10.61 -28.10
N HIS A 121 -13.56 11.12 -27.13
CA HIS A 121 -13.76 12.56 -26.94
C HIS A 121 -12.63 13.24 -26.14
N TYR A 122 -12.13 12.60 -25.08
CA TYR A 122 -11.23 13.21 -24.10
C TYR A 122 -9.86 12.53 -24.00
N GLY A 123 -9.66 11.37 -24.64
CA GLY A 123 -8.43 10.60 -24.54
C GLY A 123 -8.19 9.97 -23.17
N THR A 124 -9.21 9.91 -22.31
CA THR A 124 -9.11 9.34 -20.96
C THR A 124 -8.99 7.83 -21.00
N LEU A 125 -7.99 7.27 -20.33
CA LEU A 125 -7.80 5.82 -20.20
C LEU A 125 -8.64 5.24 -19.05
N LEU A 126 -8.87 3.93 -19.09
CA LEU A 126 -9.57 3.21 -18.02
C LEU A 126 -8.78 3.27 -16.71
N ASN A 127 -9.50 3.49 -15.61
CA ASN A 127 -8.96 3.30 -14.26
C ASN A 127 -8.83 1.80 -13.93
N ASP A 128 -8.00 1.47 -12.94
CA ASP A 128 -7.73 0.11 -12.46
C ASP A 128 -9.03 -0.64 -12.10
N ASP A 129 -9.91 -0.01 -11.32
CA ASP A 129 -11.19 -0.62 -10.91
C ASP A 129 -12.09 -0.96 -12.10
N LYS A 130 -12.19 -0.06 -13.08
CA LYS A 130 -13.02 -0.26 -14.29
C LYS A 130 -12.43 -1.35 -15.17
N LEU A 131 -11.11 -1.36 -15.31
CA LEU A 131 -10.42 -2.40 -16.07
C LEU A 131 -10.63 -3.78 -15.44
N ALA A 132 -10.56 -3.89 -14.12
CA ALA A 132 -10.81 -5.15 -13.41
C ALA A 132 -12.25 -5.69 -13.63
N ILE A 133 -13.25 -4.81 -13.65
CA ILE A 133 -14.65 -5.18 -13.95
C ILE A 133 -14.76 -5.74 -15.37
N ILE A 134 -14.14 -5.08 -16.35
CA ILE A 134 -14.16 -5.49 -17.77
C ILE A 134 -13.38 -6.79 -17.99
N GLU A 135 -12.19 -6.92 -17.38
CA GLU A 135 -11.30 -8.07 -17.53
C GLU A 135 -11.96 -9.36 -17.04
N THR A 136 -12.71 -9.31 -15.94
CA THR A 136 -13.47 -10.44 -15.39
C THR A 136 -14.46 -11.03 -16.40
N ARG A 137 -14.95 -10.23 -17.35
CA ARG A 137 -15.98 -10.63 -18.34
C ARG A 137 -15.50 -10.52 -19.78
N HIS A 138 -14.21 -10.31 -20.02
CA HIS A 138 -13.67 -9.98 -21.35
C HIS A 138 -14.09 -10.99 -22.45
N GLY A 139 -14.15 -12.28 -22.13
CA GLY A 139 -14.56 -13.32 -23.09
C GLY A 139 -16.05 -13.32 -23.47
N GLU A 140 -16.88 -12.58 -22.74
CA GLU A 140 -18.33 -12.48 -22.97
C GLU A 140 -18.74 -11.15 -23.63
N LEU A 141 -17.83 -10.19 -23.74
CA LEU A 141 -18.10 -8.85 -24.26
C LEU A 141 -17.98 -8.80 -25.79
N THR A 142 -18.80 -7.96 -26.42
CA THR A 142 -18.68 -7.66 -27.85
C THR A 142 -17.68 -6.52 -28.03
N LEU A 143 -16.44 -6.87 -28.36
CA LEU A 143 -15.35 -5.91 -28.49
C LEU A 143 -15.24 -5.40 -29.92
N ASN A 144 -15.42 -4.10 -30.11
CA ASN A 144 -15.05 -3.42 -31.34
C ASN A 144 -13.54 -3.06 -31.34
N ALA A 145 -13.02 -2.59 -32.47
CA ALA A 145 -11.60 -2.26 -32.60
C ALA A 145 -11.14 -1.16 -31.64
N ASP A 146 -11.99 -0.16 -31.39
CA ASP A 146 -11.71 0.96 -30.51
C ASP A 146 -11.66 0.52 -29.03
N ALA A 147 -12.58 -0.34 -28.61
CA ALA A 147 -12.63 -0.95 -27.29
C ALA A 147 -11.36 -1.76 -27.02
N MET A 148 -10.94 -2.59 -27.99
CA MET A 148 -9.69 -3.34 -27.88
C MET A 148 -8.48 -2.41 -27.74
N ALA A 149 -8.43 -1.33 -28.54
CA ALA A 149 -7.34 -0.35 -28.47
C ALA A 149 -7.31 0.37 -27.11
N LEU A 150 -8.47 0.74 -26.58
CA LEU A 150 -8.62 1.38 -25.27
C LEU A 150 -8.13 0.46 -24.14
N ILE A 151 -8.57 -0.80 -24.12
CA ILE A 151 -8.16 -1.80 -23.11
C ILE A 151 -6.64 -1.97 -23.12
N GLN A 152 -6.04 -2.21 -24.31
CA GLN A 152 -4.60 -2.39 -24.44
C GLN A 152 -3.78 -1.17 -24.01
N LYS A 153 -4.23 0.05 -24.36
CA LYS A 153 -3.55 1.28 -23.96
C LYS A 153 -3.63 1.49 -22.45
N SER A 154 -4.80 1.22 -21.86
CA SER A 154 -5.04 1.36 -20.43
C SER A 154 -4.21 0.37 -19.61
N GLU A 155 -4.16 -0.91 -20.01
CA GLU A 155 -3.28 -1.90 -19.39
C GLU A 155 -1.81 -1.48 -19.40
N ARG A 156 -1.33 -0.97 -20.55
CA ARG A 156 0.07 -0.50 -20.67
C ARG A 156 0.33 0.70 -19.77
N ALA A 157 -0.62 1.62 -19.65
CA ALA A 157 -0.51 2.77 -18.76
C ALA A 157 -0.50 2.35 -17.28
N LEU A 158 -1.37 1.42 -16.88
CA LEU A 158 -1.42 0.89 -15.51
C LEU A 158 -0.15 0.12 -15.16
N LYS A 159 0.35 -0.76 -16.05
CA LYS A 159 1.62 -1.48 -15.85
C LYS A 159 2.80 -0.51 -15.68
N ARG A 160 2.83 0.62 -16.39
CA ARG A 160 3.86 1.66 -16.18
C ARG A 160 3.69 2.33 -14.82
N ARG A 161 2.48 2.72 -14.44
CA ARG A 161 2.20 3.35 -13.15
C ARG A 161 2.56 2.43 -11.98
N GLN A 162 2.21 1.15 -12.06
CA GLN A 162 2.51 0.17 -11.02
C GLN A 162 4.02 0.00 -10.81
N ARG A 163 4.82 0.02 -11.89
CA ARG A 163 6.29 -0.01 -11.79
C ARG A 163 6.85 1.21 -11.04
N PHE A 164 6.30 2.40 -11.26
CA PHE A 164 6.71 3.59 -10.51
C PHE A 164 6.32 3.53 -9.04
N VAL A 165 5.13 3.01 -8.71
CA VAL A 165 4.70 2.86 -7.31
C VAL A 165 5.57 1.84 -6.59
N VAL A 166 5.79 0.66 -7.18
CA VAL A 166 6.65 -0.37 -6.60
C VAL A 166 8.10 0.12 -6.48
N GLY A 167 8.62 0.79 -7.50
CA GLY A 167 9.96 1.40 -7.45
C GLY A 167 10.08 2.49 -6.39
N GLY A 168 9.06 3.35 -6.27
CA GLY A 168 9.01 4.41 -5.26
C GLY A 168 8.96 3.87 -3.83
N VAL A 169 8.11 2.88 -3.57
CA VAL A 169 8.06 2.20 -2.26
C VAL A 169 9.38 1.52 -1.95
N GLY A 170 9.98 0.83 -2.93
CA GLY A 170 11.30 0.20 -2.79
C GLY A 170 12.40 1.21 -2.43
N LEU A 171 12.39 2.39 -3.06
CA LEU A 171 13.35 3.47 -2.77
C LEU A 171 13.20 3.99 -1.33
N VAL A 172 11.96 4.21 -0.86
CA VAL A 172 11.70 4.67 0.52
C VAL A 172 12.21 3.65 1.54
N ILE A 173 11.95 2.36 1.32
CA ILE A 173 12.45 1.29 2.18
C ILE A 173 13.99 1.27 2.18
N ALA A 174 14.63 1.38 1.01
CA ALA A 174 16.08 1.40 0.90
C ALA A 174 16.71 2.60 1.64
N LEU A 175 16.12 3.80 1.53
CA LEU A 175 16.56 4.99 2.25
C LEU A 175 16.40 4.84 3.76
N PHE A 176 15.31 4.22 4.21
CA PHE A 176 15.09 3.94 5.62
C PHE A 176 16.17 2.99 6.18
N ILE A 177 16.48 1.90 5.46
CA ILE A 177 17.54 0.96 5.84
C ILE A 177 18.91 1.66 5.86
N ALA A 178 19.22 2.47 4.84
CA ALA A 178 20.47 3.23 4.78
C ALA A 178 20.60 4.24 5.94
N GLY A 179 19.50 4.91 6.30
CA GLY A 179 19.44 5.79 7.46
C GLY A 179 19.67 5.04 8.78
N MET A 180 19.05 3.87 8.94
CA MET A 180 19.21 3.05 10.14
C MET A 180 20.64 2.49 10.27
N LEU A 181 21.25 2.05 9.17
CA LEU A 181 22.65 1.63 9.13
C LEU A 181 23.61 2.78 9.48
N SER A 182 23.33 3.98 8.99
CA SER A 182 24.12 5.18 9.30
C SER A 182 24.03 5.54 10.78
N MET A 183 22.84 5.38 11.40
CA MET A 183 22.65 5.60 12.84
C MET A 183 23.44 4.58 13.69
N LEU A 184 23.44 3.31 13.30
CA LEU A 184 24.24 2.26 13.98
C LEU A 184 25.75 2.54 13.88
N ALA A 185 26.23 2.97 12.71
CA ALA A 185 27.63 3.34 12.52
C ALA A 185 28.04 4.53 13.41
N ALA A 186 27.16 5.53 13.58
CA ALA A 186 27.43 6.69 14.43
C ALA A 186 27.55 6.32 15.93
N VAL A 187 26.70 5.43 16.44
CA VAL A 187 26.78 4.94 17.83
C VAL A 187 28.06 4.13 18.04
N GLY A 188 28.47 3.32 17.06
CA GLY A 188 29.74 2.57 17.12
C GLY A 188 30.97 3.49 17.21
N ALA A 189 30.98 4.59 16.46
CA ALA A 189 32.08 5.55 16.47
C ALA A 189 32.26 6.25 17.83
N GLN A 190 31.16 6.56 18.54
CA GLN A 190 31.23 7.14 19.88
C GLN A 190 31.82 6.14 20.90
N GLY A 191 31.43 4.87 20.83
CA GLY A 191 31.98 3.83 21.70
C GLY A 191 33.50 3.64 21.52
N ALA A 192 33.98 3.70 20.28
CA ALA A 192 35.41 3.62 19.98
C ALA A 192 36.19 4.81 20.55
N ALA A 193 35.64 6.03 20.45
CA ALA A 193 36.25 7.23 21.02
C ALA A 193 36.33 7.17 22.56
N ASP A 194 35.30 6.65 23.22
CA ASP A 194 35.29 6.49 24.67
C ASP A 194 36.28 5.42 25.14
N GLN A 195 36.44 4.32 24.39
CA GLN A 195 37.47 3.33 24.68
C GLN A 195 38.89 3.90 24.52
N ALA A 196 39.14 4.69 23.48
CA ALA A 196 40.42 5.35 23.28
C ALA A 196 40.75 6.32 24.44
N ARG A 197 39.77 7.08 24.93
CA ARG A 197 39.93 7.95 26.11
C ARG A 197 40.24 7.18 27.38
N LYS A 198 39.57 6.05 27.61
CA LYS A 198 39.86 5.17 28.76
C LYS A 198 41.28 4.60 28.69
N GLN A 199 41.72 4.16 27.50
CA GLN A 199 43.08 3.67 27.30
C GLN A 199 44.13 4.75 27.57
N GLN A 200 43.91 5.98 27.07
CA GLN A 200 44.78 7.13 27.36
C GLN A 200 44.87 7.40 28.86
N ALA A 201 43.73 7.51 29.55
CA ALA A 201 43.70 7.73 31.00
C ALA A 201 44.44 6.62 31.77
N THR A 202 44.31 5.35 31.37
CA THR A 202 45.06 4.25 32.00
C THR A 202 46.56 4.32 31.74
N SER A 203 46.98 4.75 30.54
CA SER A 203 48.40 4.92 30.22
C SER A 203 49.02 6.09 30.97
N GLU A 204 48.29 7.19 31.14
CA GLU A 204 48.71 8.35 31.93
C GLU A 204 48.81 8.00 33.43
N ALA A 205 47.81 7.29 33.96
CA ALA A 205 47.85 6.79 35.34
C ALA A 205 49.03 5.83 35.56
N GLY A 206 49.30 4.94 34.60
CA GLY A 206 50.47 4.05 34.62
C GLY A 206 51.80 4.81 34.59
N ALA A 207 51.92 5.81 33.73
CA ALA A 207 53.11 6.67 33.65
C ALA A 207 53.32 7.47 34.94
N ALA A 208 52.26 8.04 35.52
CA ALA A 208 52.31 8.74 36.80
C ALA A 208 52.73 7.82 37.96
N ALA A 209 52.21 6.58 37.99
CA ALA A 209 52.59 5.59 38.98
C ALA A 209 54.08 5.18 38.83
N ALA A 210 54.58 5.02 37.60
CA ALA A 210 55.98 4.72 37.33
C ALA A 210 56.90 5.87 37.79
N ALA A 211 56.56 7.12 37.47
CA ALA A 211 57.30 8.30 37.92
C ALA A 211 57.33 8.41 39.45
N THR A 212 56.21 8.10 40.12
CA THR A 212 56.15 8.09 41.60
C THR A 212 57.08 7.02 42.18
N ARG A 213 57.12 5.82 41.58
CA ARG A 213 58.05 4.75 42.01
C ARG A 213 59.50 5.17 41.85
N GLU A 214 59.85 5.87 40.77
CA GLU A 214 61.19 6.40 40.56
C GLU A 214 61.59 7.42 41.63
N VAL A 215 60.67 8.35 41.97
CA VAL A 215 60.91 9.34 43.04
C VAL A 215 61.06 8.65 44.41
N VAL A 216 60.24 7.64 44.70
CA VAL A 216 60.34 6.87 45.95
C VAL A 216 61.65 6.09 46.00
N ALA A 217 62.09 5.46 44.91
CA ALA A 217 63.37 4.76 44.83
C ALA A 217 64.55 5.71 45.09
N LYS A 218 64.58 6.87 44.42
CA LYS A 218 65.60 7.91 44.64
C LYS A 218 65.62 8.43 46.08
N ARG A 219 64.45 8.60 46.70
CA ARG A 219 64.36 8.98 48.11
C ARG A 219 64.88 7.89 49.05
N ALA A 220 64.58 6.61 48.76
CA ALA A 220 65.10 5.50 49.54
C ALA A 220 66.63 5.44 49.47
N GLU A 221 67.23 5.65 48.31
CA GLU A 221 68.69 5.76 48.13
C GLU A 221 69.28 6.95 48.91
N ALA A 222 68.63 8.11 48.89
CA ALA A 222 69.04 9.29 49.66
C ALA A 222 68.96 9.06 51.18
N VAL A 223 67.93 8.35 51.66
CA VAL A 223 67.78 8.00 53.07
C VAL A 223 68.85 6.98 53.49
N ALA A 224 69.12 5.96 52.65
CA ALA A 224 70.16 4.97 52.91
C ALA A 224 71.54 5.63 53.05
N SER A 225 71.93 6.48 52.10
CA SER A 225 73.21 7.21 52.15
C SER A 225 73.31 8.17 53.35
N THR A 226 72.21 8.83 53.74
CA THR A 226 72.19 9.68 54.95
C THR A 226 72.34 8.84 56.21
N SER A 227 71.74 7.66 56.27
CA SER A 227 71.86 6.75 57.42
C SER A 227 73.28 6.22 57.59
N GLU A 228 73.97 5.91 56.50
CA GLU A 228 75.40 5.53 56.51
C GLU A 228 76.29 6.69 56.99
N ALA A 229 76.04 7.90 56.52
CA ALA A 229 76.77 9.10 56.96
C ALA A 229 76.58 9.35 58.47
N ASN A 230 75.35 9.24 58.97
CA ASN A 230 75.05 9.39 60.39
C ASN A 230 75.68 8.28 61.24
N ALA A 231 75.69 7.03 60.76
CA ALA A 231 76.34 5.91 61.44
C ALA A 231 77.86 6.14 61.54
N ASN A 232 78.50 6.62 60.47
CA ASN A 232 79.90 6.99 60.48
C ASN A 232 80.18 8.18 61.43
N GLN A 233 79.31 9.18 61.46
CA GLN A 233 79.47 10.32 62.36
C GLN A 233 79.27 9.94 63.84
N ALA A 234 78.36 9.01 64.13
CA ALA A 234 78.20 8.43 65.46
C ALA A 234 79.44 7.63 65.88
N ALA A 235 80.06 6.89 64.96
CA ALA A 235 81.33 6.19 65.23
C ALA A 235 82.49 7.17 65.51
N VAL A 236 82.52 8.33 64.86
CA VAL A 236 83.52 9.39 65.13
C VAL A 236 83.28 10.09 66.47
N ASN A 237 82.02 10.38 66.82
CA ASN A 237 81.67 11.04 68.08
C ASN A 237 81.72 10.12 69.30
N HIS A 238 81.66 8.79 69.11
CA HIS A 238 81.88 7.82 70.18
C HIS A 238 83.37 7.45 70.33
N SER A 239 84.23 8.47 70.23
CA SER A 239 85.60 8.39 70.74
C SER A 239 85.52 8.50 72.26
N PRO A 240 85.97 7.49 73.03
CA PRO A 240 85.82 7.49 74.48
C PRO A 240 86.77 8.53 75.11
N GLU A 241 86.25 9.73 75.34
CA GLU A 241 86.89 10.76 76.13
C GLU A 241 86.56 10.53 77.62
N HIS A 242 87.62 10.46 78.42
CA HIS A 242 87.68 10.30 79.87
C HIS A 242 86.80 11.30 80.65
N ASP A 243 86.05 10.81 81.65
CA ASP A 243 85.64 11.55 82.85
C ASP A 243 85.33 10.51 83.94
N HIS A 244 85.96 10.40 85.11
CA HIS A 244 86.62 11.37 86.01
C HIS A 244 85.67 12.40 86.66
N ALA A 245 84.69 11.94 87.45
CA ALA A 245 84.37 12.57 88.73
C ALA A 245 83.56 11.60 89.62
N ASP A 246 84.12 11.05 90.70
CA ASP A 246 84.45 11.65 91.99
C ASP A 246 83.33 11.44 93.03
N ARG A 247 83.73 10.77 94.11
CA ARG A 247 82.92 10.44 95.29
C ARG A 247 82.96 11.65 96.21
N HIS A 248 81.83 12.28 96.49
CA HIS A 248 81.69 13.08 97.70
C HIS A 248 80.71 12.47 98.69
N HIS A 249 81.28 12.20 99.85
CA HIS A 249 80.74 11.61 101.05
C HIS A 249 80.05 12.69 101.93
N SER A 250 78.89 12.33 102.49
CA SER A 250 78.43 12.65 103.86
C SER A 250 78.19 14.12 104.28
N ASN A 251 76.94 14.46 104.62
CA ASN A 251 76.46 14.70 106.00
C ASN A 251 75.00 15.23 105.93
N ARG A 252 73.97 14.49 106.35
CA ARG A 252 73.43 14.38 107.72
C ARG A 252 72.91 15.70 108.33
N VAL A 253 71.67 15.62 108.82
CA VAL A 253 71.16 16.10 110.13
C VAL A 253 70.23 17.34 110.16
N ARG A 254 68.93 17.01 110.33
CA ARG A 254 67.99 17.37 111.43
C ARG A 254 67.05 18.58 111.32
N LYS A 255 65.81 18.23 111.72
CA LYS A 255 64.84 18.94 112.59
C LYS A 255 64.21 20.19 111.95
N ARG A 256 62.91 20.45 112.09
CA ARG A 256 61.85 19.88 112.91
C ARG A 256 60.53 20.27 112.26
#